data_AF-A0A8T4FND2-F1
#
_entry.id   AF-A0A8T4FND2-F1
#
_cell.length_a   1.000
_cell.length_b   1.000
_cell.length_c   1.000
_cell.angle_alpha   90.00
_cell.angle_beta   90.00
_cell.angle_gamma   90.00
#
_symmetry.space_group_name_H-M   'P 1'
#
loop_
_entity.id
_entity.type
_entity.pdbx_description
1 polymer ?
#
loop_
_entity_poly.entity_id
_entity_poly.type
_entity_poly.pdbx_seq_one_letter_code
_entity_poly.pdbx_strand_id
1 'polypeptide(L)' 'MEPDKILIDIRTCELKMSQLMAEIQRLQAEYPDYEIFLDGDAYAIVGRRRRFRWGAGASP' A
#
# COMPACT_ATOMS: atom_id res chain seq x y z
N MET A 1 6.13 -15.60 -2.39
CA MET A 1 5.26 -14.44 -2.12
C MET A 1 6.20 -13.27 -2.03
N GLU A 2 6.09 -12.25 -2.87
CA GLU A 2 6.97 -11.07 -2.74
C GLU A 2 6.73 -10.46 -1.35
N PRO A 3 7.79 -10.12 -0.59
CA PRO A 3 7.63 -9.50 0.72
C PRO A 3 7.01 -8.11 0.58
N ASP A 4 6.29 -7.68 1.60
CA ASP A 4 5.71 -6.35 1.66
C ASP A 4 6.83 -5.31 1.59
N LYS A 5 6.67 -4.32 0.71
CA LYS A 5 7.65 -3.26 0.51
C LYS A 5 7.32 -2.11 1.45
N ILE A 6 8.25 -1.76 2.34
CA ILE A 6 8.16 -0.54 3.14
C ILE A 6 8.31 0.66 2.20
N LEU A 7 7.27 1.50 2.13
CA LEU A 7 7.27 2.72 1.33
C LEU A 7 7.59 3.94 2.20
N ILE A 8 7.03 4.01 3.41
CA ILE A 8 7.26 5.10 4.36
C ILE A 8 7.37 4.51 5.76
N ASP A 9 8.49 4.73 6.44
CA ASP A 9 8.60 4.44 7.88
C ASP A 9 8.08 5.64 8.68
N ILE A 10 6.99 5.43 9.41
CA ILE A 10 6.27 6.49 10.12
C ILE A 10 7.09 6.99 11.31
N ARG A 11 7.97 6.16 11.89
CA ARG A 11 8.77 6.52 13.06
C ARG A 11 9.81 7.59 12.74
N THR A 12 10.29 7.60 11.50
CA THR A 12 11.26 8.59 11.01
C THR A 12 10.60 9.71 10.22
N CYS A 13 9.29 9.65 10.02
CA CYS A 13 8.56 10.58 9.20
C CYS A 13 7.92 11.66 10.09
N GLU A 14 8.18 12.93 9.81
CA GLU A 14 7.56 14.06 10.52
C GLU A 14 6.13 14.37 10.05
N LEU A 15 5.54 13.50 9.23
CA LEU A 15 4.19 13.68 8.71
C LEU A 15 3.15 13.46 9.82
N LYS A 16 2.18 14.38 9.90
CA LYS A 16 1.00 14.21 10.73
C LYS A 16 0.09 13.14 10.12
N MET A 17 -0.74 12.51 10.95
CA MET A 17 -1.71 11.49 10.52
C MET A 17 -2.57 11.93 9.32
N SER A 18 -3.00 13.19 9.27
CA SER A 18 -3.79 13.72 8.14
C SER A 18 -3.00 13.74 6.82
N GLN A 19 -1.71 14.06 6.88
CA GLN A 19 -0.82 14.04 5.72
C GLN A 19 -0.49 12.61 5.32
N LEU A 20 -0.35 11.72 6.30
CA LEU A 20 -0.11 10.30 6.07
C LEU A 20 -1.24 9.66 5.25
N MET A 21 -2.50 9.99 5.57
CA MET A 21 -3.66 9.48 4.81
C MET A 21 -3.71 10.03 3.38
N ALA A 22 -3.35 11.30 3.18
CA ALA A 22 -3.22 11.88 1.83
C ALA A 22 -2.11 11.20 1.02
N GLU A 23 -1.01 10.87 1.69
CA GLU A 23 0.13 10.19 1.07
C GLU A 23 -0.19 8.74 0.69
N ILE A 24 -0.98 8.03 1.50
CA ILE A 24 -1.50 6.71 1.14
C ILE A 24 -2.33 6.81 -0.15
N GLN A 25 -3.23 7.79 -0.27
CA GLN A 25 -4.03 7.96 -1.49
C GLN A 25 -3.16 8.27 -2.71
N ARG A 26 -2.13 9.12 -2.55
CA ARG A 26 -1.16 9.42 -3.60
C ARG A 26 -0.43 8.16 -4.06
N LEU A 27 0.05 7.36 -3.13
CA LEU A 27 0.76 6.10 -3.40
C LEU A 27 -0.16 5.04 -4.04
N GLN A 28 -1.44 4.96 -3.64
CA GLN A 28 -2.40 4.07 -4.28
C GLN A 28 -2.63 4.44 -5.75
N ALA A 29 -2.62 5.74 -6.08
CA ALA A 29 -2.72 6.21 -7.46
C ALA A 29 -1.43 5.96 -8.26
N GLU A 30 -0.26 6.09 -7.62
CA GLU A 30 1.05 5.85 -8.25
C GLU A 30 1.33 4.36 -8.49
N TYR A 31 0.83 3.47 -7.62
CA TYR A 31 1.05 2.03 -7.66
C TYR A 31 -0.28 1.26 -7.77
N PRO A 32 -0.99 1.30 -8.91
CA PRO A 32 -2.29 0.64 -9.07
C PRO A 32 -2.24 -0.90 -8.95
N ASP A 33 -1.08 -1.48 -9.23
CA ASP A 33 -0.81 -2.92 -9.10
C ASP A 33 -0.46 -3.35 -7.67
N TYR A 34 -0.40 -2.41 -6.73
CA TYR A 34 -0.10 -2.67 -5.33
C TYR A 34 -1.28 -2.27 -4.45
N GLU A 35 -1.45 -3.02 -3.37
CA GLU A 35 -2.30 -2.66 -2.25
C GLU A 35 -1.43 -1.90 -1.25
N ILE A 36 -1.71 -0.61 -1.11
CA ILE A 36 -0.98 0.27 -0.19
C ILE A 36 -1.82 0.45 1.07
N PHE A 37 -1.23 0.15 2.22
CA PHE A 37 -1.90 0.24 3.51
C PHE A 37 -0.93 0.58 4.64
N LEU A 38 -1.49 0.98 5.78
CA LEU A 38 -0.74 1.24 7.01
C LEU A 38 -0.58 -0.07 7.79
N ASP A 39 0.66 -0.46 8.04
CA ASP A 39 1.03 -1.57 8.91
C ASP A 39 1.35 -1.05 10.31
N GLY A 40 0.50 -1.42 11.28
CA GLY A 40 0.62 -1.01 12.67
C GLY A 40 1.74 -1.75 13.42
N ASP A 41 2.13 -2.94 12.98
CA ASP A 41 3.21 -3.70 13.60
C ASP A 41 4.58 -3.18 13.13
N ALA A 42 4.68 -2.87 11.83
CA ALA A 42 5.89 -2.31 11.24
C ALA A 42 6.02 -0.78 11.48
N TYR A 43 4.97 -0.11 11.96
CA TYR A 43 4.87 1.35 12.03
C TYR A 43 5.22 2.01 10.68
N ALA A 44 4.67 1.47 9.59
CA ALA A 44 5.03 1.88 8.23
C ALA A 44 3.83 1.87 7.27
N ILE A 45 3.89 2.69 6.23
CA ILE A 45 3.07 2.45 5.04
C ILE A 45 3.79 1.43 4.18
N VAL A 46 3.11 0.34 3.88
CA VAL A 46 3.65 -0.77 3.10
C VAL A 46 2.84 -0.95 1.81
N GLY A 47 3.53 -1.41 0.77
CA GLY A 47 2.94 -1.81 -0.49
C GLY A 47 3.07 -3.31 -0.67
N ARG A 48 1.94 -4.00 -0.80
CA ARG A 48 1.88 -5.42 -1.14
C ARG A 48 1.45 -5.56 -2.58
N ARG A 49 2.15 -6.36 -3.39
CA ARG A 49 1.75 -6.55 -4.78
C ARG A 49 0.38 -7.23 -4.83
N ARG A 50 -0.58 -6.64 -5.55
CA ARG A 50 -1.85 -7.31 -5.81
C ARG A 50 -1.53 -8.57 -6.60
N ARG A 51 -1.85 -9.72 -6.03
CA ARG A 51 -1.95 -10.94 -6.84
C ARG A 51 -3.05 -10.67 -7.85
N PHE A 52 -2.67 -10.42 -9.10
CA PHE A 52 -3.60 -10.39 -10.20
C PHE A 52 -4.27 -11.77 -10.25
N ARG A 53 -5.48 -11.86 -9.70
CA ARG A 53 -6.26 -13.08 -9.74
C ARG A 53 -6.85 -13.13 -11.13
N TRP A 54 -6.12 -13.70 -12.08
CA TRP A 54 -6.74 -14.11 -13.32
C TRP A 54 -7.76 -15.21 -12.97
N GLY A 55 -9.06 -14.89 -13.10
CA GLY A 55 -10.15 -15.84 -12.90
C GLY A 55 -11.12 -15.49 -11.78
N ALA A 56 -12.11 -14.66 -12.12
CA ALA A 56 -13.47 -14.84 -11.65
C ALA A 56 -14.42 -14.42 -12.78
N GLY A 57 -14.73 -15.36 -13.68
CA GLY A 57 -15.90 -15.30 -14.55
C GLY A 57 -15.84 -14.32 -15.72
N ALA A 58 -15.04 -14.63 -16.74
CA ALA A 58 -15.57 -14.47 -18.08
C ALA A 58 -16.75 -15.46 -18.19
N SER A 59 -17.97 -14.94 -18.22
CA SER A 59 -19.12 -15.69 -18.72
C SER A 59 -19.57 -15.03 -20.03
N PRO A 60 -19.88 -15.84 -21.06
CA PRO A 60 -20.18 -15.38 -22.42
C PRO A 60 -21.46 -14.56 -22.53
#